data_AF-A0A821H8U2-F1
#
_entry.id   AF-A0A821H8U2-F1
#
_cell.length_a   1.000
_cell.length_b   1.000
_cell.length_c   1.000
_cell.angle_alpha   90.00
_cell.angle_beta   90.00
_cell.angle_gamma   90.00
#
_symmetry.space_group_name_H-M   'P 1'
#
loop_
_entity.id
_entity.type
_entity.pdbx_description
1 polymer ?
#
loop_
_entity_poly.entity_id
_entity_poly.type
_entity_poly.pdbx_seq_one_letter_code
_entity_poly.pdbx_strand_id
1 'polypeptide(L)'
;MSRSYWGGNSIKNVCLQAGQFECWNGRSDIEIHEPQAYEEISRWADEIFDADSSQDPTGGADHYNNPDKEGYPSWTQNCERVRKIGNHQFYKGR
;
A
#
# COMPACT_ATOMS: atom_id res chain seq x y z
N MET A 1 -8.16 13.49 -0.21
CA MET A 1 -8.93 12.49 -1.01
C MET A 1 -10.08 11.90 -0.19
N SER A 2 -11.20 11.49 -0.83
CA SER A 2 -12.32 10.83 -0.13
C SER A 2 -12.03 9.34 0.08
N ARG A 3 -12.54 8.75 1.17
CA ARG A 3 -12.35 7.32 1.49
C ARG A 3 -12.88 6.37 0.40
N SER A 4 -13.86 6.83 -0.40
CA SER A 4 -14.37 6.09 -1.56
C SER A 4 -13.33 5.82 -2.65
N TYR A 5 -12.33 6.69 -2.80
CA TYR A 5 -11.22 6.47 -3.74
C TYR A 5 -10.46 5.18 -3.40
N TRP A 6 -10.31 4.91 -2.11
CA TRP A 6 -9.65 3.73 -1.56
C TRP A 6 -10.60 2.53 -1.37
N GLY A 7 -11.81 2.54 -1.93
CA GLY A 7 -12.78 1.44 -1.71
C GLY A 7 -13.60 1.55 -0.41
N GLY A 8 -13.37 2.56 0.44
CA GLY A 8 -14.22 2.88 1.58
C GLY A 8 -13.54 2.71 2.94
N ASN A 9 -14.24 2.10 3.90
CA ASN A 9 -13.87 2.13 5.32
C ASN A 9 -13.44 0.77 5.90
N SER A 10 -13.21 -0.25 5.08
CA SER A 10 -12.75 -1.56 5.54
C SER A 10 -11.46 -1.96 4.83
N ILE A 11 -10.59 -2.68 5.53
CA ILE A 11 -9.34 -3.22 4.98
C ILE A 11 -9.64 -4.06 3.73
N LYS A 12 -10.66 -4.94 3.81
CA LYS A 12 -11.10 -5.75 2.69
C LYS A 12 -11.42 -4.92 1.46
N ASN A 13 -12.15 -3.81 1.61
CA ASN A 13 -12.49 -3.00 0.45
C ASN A 13 -11.27 -2.26 -0.11
N VAL A 14 -10.34 -1.81 0.74
CA VAL A 14 -9.06 -1.23 0.29
C VAL A 14 -8.25 -2.25 -0.51
N CYS A 15 -8.12 -3.48 -0.02
CA CYS A 15 -7.39 -4.54 -0.69
C CYS A 15 -8.00 -4.93 -2.06
N LEU A 16 -9.33 -4.97 -2.14
CA LEU A 16 -10.05 -5.42 -3.34
C LEU A 16 -10.39 -4.29 -4.32
N GLN A 17 -10.12 -3.03 -3.98
CA GLN A 17 -10.35 -1.91 -4.87
C GLN A 17 -9.41 -2.01 -6.08
N ALA A 18 -9.98 -1.93 -7.29
CA ALA A 18 -9.24 -2.09 -8.52
C ALA A 18 -8.06 -1.09 -8.60
N GLY A 19 -6.88 -1.62 -8.90
CA GLY A 19 -5.65 -0.83 -9.03
C GLY A 19 -4.91 -0.54 -7.72
N GLN A 20 -5.42 -0.96 -6.56
CA GLN A 20 -4.72 -0.80 -5.28
C GLN A 20 -3.66 -1.89 -5.07
N PHE A 21 -4.06 -3.15 -5.26
CA PHE A 21 -3.18 -4.31 -5.12
C PHE A 21 -3.31 -5.18 -6.36
N GLU A 22 -2.25 -5.23 -7.16
CA GLU A 22 -2.24 -5.94 -8.45
C GLU A 22 -2.59 -7.43 -8.34
N CYS A 23 -2.31 -8.04 -7.19
CA CYS A 23 -2.59 -9.44 -6.96
C CYS A 23 -4.10 -9.77 -7.02
N TRP A 24 -4.97 -8.82 -6.63
CA TRP A 24 -6.43 -8.97 -6.60
C TRP A 24 -7.15 -8.51 -7.87
N ASN A 25 -6.48 -7.81 -8.80
CA ASN A 25 -7.13 -7.23 -9.98
C ASN A 25 -7.66 -8.32 -10.93
N GLY A 26 -8.97 -8.59 -10.85
CA GLY A 26 -9.64 -9.59 -11.68
C GLY A 26 -9.43 -11.03 -11.24
N ARG A 27 -8.95 -11.26 -10.00
CA ARG A 27 -8.68 -12.59 -9.44
C ARG A 27 -9.24 -12.73 -8.03
N SER A 28 -9.72 -13.92 -7.69
CA SER A 28 -10.15 -14.25 -6.32
C SER A 28 -9.29 -15.33 -5.66
N ASP A 29 -8.50 -16.05 -6.46
CA ASP A 29 -7.51 -17.04 -6.06
C ASP A 29 -6.10 -16.46 -6.27
N ILE A 30 -5.37 -16.27 -5.18
CA ILE A 30 -3.98 -15.82 -5.21
C ILE A 30 -3.09 -17.00 -4.83
N GLU A 31 -2.18 -17.36 -5.73
CA GLU A 31 -1.09 -18.28 -5.44
C GLU A 31 0.01 -17.55 -4.67
N ILE A 32 0.45 -18.10 -3.54
CA ILE A 32 1.52 -17.54 -2.72
C ILE A 32 2.85 -18.09 -3.21
N HIS A 33 3.63 -17.26 -3.92
CA HIS A 33 4.94 -17.66 -4.46
C HIS A 33 6.09 -17.54 -3.44
N GLU A 34 5.90 -16.80 -2.35
CA GLU A 34 6.90 -16.57 -1.29
C GLU A 34 6.33 -16.96 0.09
N PRO A 35 6.18 -18.26 0.39
CA PRO A 35 5.47 -18.72 1.59
C PRO A 35 6.12 -18.27 2.90
N GLN A 36 7.46 -18.19 2.95
CA GLN A 36 8.18 -17.72 4.14
C GLN A 36 7.88 -16.24 4.44
N ALA A 37 7.91 -15.38 3.41
CA ALA A 37 7.57 -13.97 3.56
C ALA A 37 6.10 -13.79 3.96
N TYR A 38 5.20 -14.61 3.39
CA TYR A 38 3.79 -14.62 3.78
C TYR A 38 3.61 -14.98 5.27
N GLU A 39 4.29 -16.01 5.76
CA GLU A 39 4.25 -16.40 7.18
C GLU A 39 4.79 -15.30 8.10
N GLU A 40 5.89 -14.63 7.73
CA GLU A 40 6.46 -13.52 8.51
C GLU A 40 5.49 -12.33 8.56
N ILE A 41 4.96 -11.90 7.41
CA ILE A 41 3.99 -10.80 7.33
C ILE A 41 2.73 -11.15 8.12
N SER A 42 2.26 -12.39 8.05
CA SER A 42 1.08 -12.83 8.80
C SER A 42 1.28 -12.74 10.31
N ARG A 43 2.50 -12.90 10.83
CA ARG A 43 2.80 -12.72 12.25
C ARG A 43 2.80 -11.25 12.66
N TRP A 44 3.25 -10.36 11.78
CA TRP A 44 3.28 -8.93 12.06
C TRP A 44 1.93 -8.24 11.87
N ALA A 45 0.97 -8.86 11.18
CA ALA A 45 -0.29 -8.22 10.82
C ALA A 45 -1.05 -7.68 12.04
N ASP A 46 -1.16 -8.46 13.10
CA ASP A 46 -1.82 -8.04 14.34
C ASP A 46 -1.03 -6.92 15.05
N GLU A 47 0.30 -7.04 15.10
CA GLU A 47 1.17 -6.02 15.70
C GLU A 47 1.07 -4.68 14.96
N ILE A 48 0.99 -4.70 13.62
CA ILE A 48 0.83 -3.50 12.80
C ILE A 48 -0.57 -2.91 12.97
N PHE A 49 -1.59 -3.75 13.10
CA PHE A 49 -2.97 -3.29 13.28
C PHE A 49 -3.15 -2.55 14.63
N ASP A 50 -2.48 -3.01 15.68
CA ASP A 50 -2.54 -2.42 17.01
C ASP A 50 -1.50 -1.30 17.24
N ALA A 51 -0.54 -1.12 16.32
CA ALA A 51 0.52 -0.13 16.46
C ALA A 51 0.00 1.32 16.41
N ASP A 52 0.66 2.21 17.14
CA ASP A 52 0.38 3.64 17.05
C ASP A 52 0.90 4.21 15.73
N SER A 53 0.16 5.15 15.15
CA SER A 53 0.53 5.81 13.89
C SER A 53 1.91 6.50 13.91
N SER A 54 2.43 6.87 15.08
CA SER A 54 3.79 7.41 15.23
C SER A 54 4.89 6.39 14.91
N GLN A 55 4.57 5.11 14.89
CA GLN A 55 5.47 4.02 14.51
C GLN A 55 5.44 3.72 13.01
N ASP A 56 4.54 4.35 12.25
CA ASP A 56 4.44 4.15 10.80
C ASP A 56 5.75 4.56 10.10
N PRO A 57 6.50 3.59 9.56
CA PRO A 57 7.77 3.87 8.93
C PRO A 57 7.60 4.65 7.62
N THR A 58 6.39 4.81 7.08
CA THR A 58 6.11 5.58 5.87
C THR A 58 5.86 7.07 6.14
N GLY A 59 5.63 7.46 7.40
CA GLY A 59 5.34 8.84 7.78
C GLY A 59 3.91 9.29 7.46
N GLY A 60 2.94 8.38 7.50
CA GLY A 60 1.54 8.63 7.18
C GLY A 60 1.30 8.76 5.68
N ALA A 61 2.03 8.00 4.87
CA ALA A 61 1.83 7.95 3.43
C ALA A 61 0.54 7.20 3.08
N ASP A 62 -0.14 7.65 2.04
CA ASP A 62 -1.35 7.01 1.51
C ASP A 62 -1.17 6.49 0.07
N HIS A 63 -0.04 6.78 -0.58
CA HIS A 63 0.31 6.23 -1.89
C HIS A 63 1.76 5.73 -1.90
N TYR A 64 2.06 4.79 -2.79
CA TYR A 64 3.43 4.41 -3.12
C TYR A 64 3.53 3.97 -4.57
N ASN A 65 4.74 4.01 -5.13
CA ASN A 65 5.03 3.47 -6.46
C ASN A 65 6.50 3.05 -6.55
N ASN A 66 6.86 2.21 -7.52
CA ASN A 66 8.25 1.89 -7.81
C ASN A 66 8.75 2.76 -8.97
N PRO A 67 9.44 3.89 -8.71
CA PRO A 67 9.84 4.82 -9.76
C PRO A 67 10.85 4.23 -10.74
N ASP A 68 11.59 3.19 -10.34
CA ASP A 68 12.57 2.53 -11.19
C ASP A 68 11.88 1.62 -12.23
N LYS A 69 10.64 1.17 -11.96
CA LYS A 69 9.81 0.38 -12.88
C LYS A 69 8.77 1.20 -13.64
N GLU A 70 8.16 2.17 -12.97
CA GLU A 70 6.95 2.88 -13.43
C GLU A 70 7.21 4.36 -13.74
N GLY A 71 8.40 4.87 -13.41
CA GLY A 71 8.68 6.31 -13.41
C GLY A 71 7.88 7.06 -12.35
N TYR A 72 7.60 8.32 -12.61
CA TYR A 72 6.74 9.16 -11.76
C TYR A 72 5.42 9.43 -12.50
N PRO A 73 4.38 8.61 -12.32
CA PRO A 73 3.07 8.83 -12.93
C PRO A 73 2.50 10.23 -12.62
N SER A 74 1.61 10.74 -13.47
CA SER A 74 1.06 12.10 -13.33
C SER A 74 0.40 12.36 -11.97
N TRP A 75 -0.22 11.35 -11.34
CA TRP A 75 -0.84 11.49 -10.02
C TRP A 75 0.18 11.86 -8.92
N THR A 76 1.46 11.48 -9.09
CA THR A 76 2.52 11.81 -8.12
C THR A 76 2.78 13.31 -8.03
N GLN A 77 2.45 14.09 -9.06
CA GLN A 77 2.65 15.54 -9.10
C GLN A 77 1.75 16.29 -8.11
N ASN A 78 0.62 15.69 -7.73
CA ASN A 78 -0.33 16.27 -6.77
C ASN A 78 -0.12 15.75 -5.35
N CYS A 79 0.95 14.99 -5.11
CA CYS A 79 1.26 14.41 -3.81
C CYS A 79 2.57 14.99 -3.25
N GLU A 80 2.70 14.99 -1.93
CA GLU A 80 3.97 15.22 -1.26
C GLU A 80 4.81 13.94 -1.30
N ARG A 81 6.09 14.03 -1.67
CA ARG A 81 7.04 12.91 -1.53
C ARG A 81 7.49 12.81 -0.09
N VAL A 82 7.11 11.73 0.60
CA VAL A 82 7.40 11.57 2.04
C VAL A 82 8.76 10.92 2.26
N ARG A 83 9.00 9.74 1.68
CA ARG A 83 10.28 9.00 1.80
C ARG A 83 10.39 7.84 0.81
N LYS A 84 11.60 7.34 0.61
CA LYS A 84 11.88 6.11 -0.16
C LYS A 84 12.30 5.00 0.81
N ILE A 85 11.67 3.82 0.72
CA ILE A 85 12.03 2.60 1.46
C ILE A 85 12.22 1.47 0.45
N GLY A 86 13.43 0.92 0.38
CA GLY A 86 13.80 0.01 -0.71
C GLY A 86 13.56 0.66 -2.08
N ASN A 87 12.84 -0.04 -2.95
CA ASN A 87 12.51 0.45 -4.30
C ASN A 87 11.21 1.28 -4.36
N HIS A 88 10.53 1.51 -3.23
CA HIS A 88 9.26 2.23 -3.21
C HIS A 88 9.43 3.67 -2.75
N GLN A 89 8.94 4.60 -3.56
CA GLN A 89 8.71 5.98 -3.13
C GLN A 89 7.30 6.09 -2.54
N PHE A 90 7.21 6.60 -1.32
CA PHE A 90 5.96 6.84 -0.60
C PHE A 90 5.54 8.31 -0.72
N TYR A 91 4.24 8.54 -0.81
CA TYR A 91 3.65 9.86 -0.98
C TYR A 91 2.44 10.07 -0.06
N LYS A 92 2.13 11.35 0.18
CA LYS A 92 0.93 11.78 0.88
C LYS A 92 0.08 12.67 -0.03
N GLY A 93 -1.19 12.33 -0.20
CA GLY A 93 -2.16 13.17 -0.90
C GLY A 93 -2.30 14.53 -0.24
N ARG A 94 -2.41 15.59 -1.04
CA ARG A 94 -2.74 16.94 -0.57
C ARG A 94 -4.24 17.09 -0.24
#